data_AF-A0A533VRD1-F1
#
_entry.id   AF-A0A533VRD1-F1
#
_cell.length_a   1.000
_cell.length_b   1.000
_cell.length_c   1.000
_cell.angle_alpha   90.00
_cell.angle_beta   90.00
_cell.angle_gamma   90.00
#
_symmetry.space_group_name_H-M   'P 1'
#
loop_
_entity.id
_entity.type
_entity.pdbx_description
1 polymer ?
#
loop_
_entity_poly.entity_id
_entity_poly.type
_entity_poly.pdbx_seq_one_letter_code
_entity_poly.pdbx_strand_id
1 'polypeptide(L)' 'MEKSKPHGKDVKKELDILLSRLNALEASSTDRAQKSVIGVMKILVENQKHFVDEFEHLKKAIDLLTLQFFKLGHDKNK' A
#
# COMPACT_ATOMS: atom_id res chain seq x y z
N MET A 1 -24.51 4.65 -5.65
CA MET A 1 -23.27 4.15 -6.28
C MET A 1 -22.25 4.00 -5.17
N GLU A 2 -22.10 2.79 -4.60
CA GLU A 2 -21.03 2.53 -3.64
C GLU A 2 -19.70 2.73 -4.36
N LYS A 3 -18.92 3.73 -3.95
CA LYS A 3 -17.51 3.82 -4.34
C LYS A 3 -16.87 2.52 -3.88
N SER A 4 -16.52 1.64 -4.81
CA SER A 4 -15.75 0.43 -4.55
C SER A 4 -14.54 0.84 -3.70
N LYS A 5 -14.34 0.19 -2.55
CA LYS A 5 -13.11 0.36 -1.76
C LYS A 5 -11.91 0.33 -2.70
N PRO A 6 -11.02 1.33 -2.68
CA PRO A 6 -9.88 1.35 -3.59
C PRO A 6 -9.06 0.08 -3.37
N HIS A 7 -8.84 -0.67 -4.45
CA HIS A 7 -8.02 -1.88 -4.40
C HIS A 7 -6.54 -1.49 -4.26
N GLY A 8 -5.70 -2.38 -3.73
CA GLY A 8 -4.27 -2.09 -3.53
C GLY A 8 -3.57 -1.57 -4.80
N LYS A 9 -4.02 -2.02 -5.97
CA LYS A 9 -3.57 -1.54 -7.29
C LYS A 9 -3.89 -0.06 -7.55
N ASP A 10 -5.06 0.43 -7.14
CA ASP A 10 -5.47 1.83 -7.34
C ASP A 10 -4.64 2.75 -6.43
N VAL A 11 -4.46 2.35 -5.17
CA VAL A 11 -3.61 3.07 -4.20
C VAL A 11 -2.16 3.14 -4.67
N LYS A 12 -1.61 2.03 -5.18
CA LYS A 12 -0.25 2.02 -5.74
C LYS A 12 -0.10 2.96 -6.93
N LYS A 13 -1.08 3.00 -7.82
CA LYS A 13 -1.08 3.92 -8.96
C LYS A 13 -1.07 5.38 -8.52
N GLU A 14 -1.85 5.72 -7.49
CA GLU A 14 -1.82 7.07 -6.89
C GLU A 14 -0.46 7.40 -6.27
N LEU A 15 0.17 6.43 -5.59
CA LEU A 15 1.52 6.59 -5.03
C LEU A 15 2.59 6.74 -6.12
N ASP A 16 2.46 6.06 -7.27
CA ASP A 16 3.35 6.25 -8.42
C ASP A 16 3.22 7.65 -9.03
N ILE A 17 1.97 8.15 -9.15
CA ILE A 17 1.71 9.52 -9.60
C ILE A 17 2.33 10.53 -8.61
N LEU A 18 2.18 10.28 -7.31
CA LEU A 18 2.74 11.13 -6.26
C LEU A 18 4.27 11.14 -6.31
N LEU A 19 4.90 9.97 -6.45
CA LEU A 19 6.36 9.86 -6.59
C LEU A 19 6.87 10.63 -7.82
N SER A 20 6.17 10.53 -8.95
CA SER A 20 6.50 11.28 -10.16
C SER A 20 6.42 12.80 -9.94
N ARG A 21 5.39 13.27 -9.23
CA ARG A 21 5.24 14.70 -8.87
C ARG A 21 6.34 15.16 -7.90
N LEU A 22 6.71 14.34 -6.92
CA LEU A 22 7.80 14.64 -5.99
C LEU A 22 9.14 14.74 -6.72
N ASN A 23 9.42 13.86 -7.68
CA ASN A 23 10.62 13.94 -8.52
C ASN A 23 10.66 15.23 -9.34
N ALA A 24 9.54 15.63 -9.94
CA ALA A 24 9.45 16.89 -10.69
C ALA A 24 9.67 18.11 -9.77
N LEU A 25 9.13 18.07 -8.55
CA LEU A 25 9.31 19.13 -7.55
C LEU A 25 10.76 19.20 -7.04
N GLU A 26 11.42 18.06 -6.86
CA GLU A 26 12.84 18.01 -6.48
C GLU A 26 13.74 18.62 -7.56
N ALA A 27 13.43 18.35 -8.83
CA ALA A 27 14.18 18.87 -9.97
C ALA A 27 14.01 20.38 -10.14
N SER A 28 12.83 20.92 -9.84
CA SER A 28 12.53 22.36 -9.96
C SER A 28 12.94 23.18 -8.73
N SER A 29 13.14 22.54 -7.58
CA SER A 29 13.53 23.22 -6.35
C SER A 29 15.01 23.62 -6.37
N THR A 30 15.31 24.85 -5.93
CA THR A 30 16.67 25.39 -5.82
C THR A 30 17.18 25.43 -4.38
N ASP A 31 16.27 25.30 -3.41
CA ASP A 31 16.60 25.34 -1.99
C ASP A 31 16.96 23.95 -1.44
N ARG A 32 18.02 23.88 -0.64
CA ARG A 32 18.52 22.63 -0.06
C ARG A 32 17.55 22.07 0.99
N ALA A 33 16.92 22.92 1.80
CA ALA A 33 15.96 22.45 2.81
C ALA A 33 14.73 21.85 2.14
N GLN A 34 14.19 22.50 1.11
CA GLN A 34 13.11 21.94 0.29
C GLN A 34 13.48 20.59 -0.34
N LYS A 35 14.67 20.46 -0.96
CA LYS A 35 15.12 19.17 -1.51
C LYS A 35 15.20 18.07 -0.45
N SER A 36 15.69 18.39 0.75
CA SER A 36 15.74 17.43 1.86
C SER A 36 14.35 16.97 2.27
N VAL A 37 13.38 17.89 2.38
CA VAL A 37 11.98 17.54 2.70
C VAL A 37 11.37 16.67 1.62
N ILE A 38 11.60 16.99 0.34
CA ILE A 38 11.12 16.19 -0.79
C ILE A 38 11.73 14.79 -0.77
N GLY A 39 13.03 14.67 -0.43
CA GLY A 39 13.68 13.37 -0.23
C GLY A 39 13.02 12.51 0.84
N VAL A 40 12.67 13.10 1.99
CA VAL A 40 11.90 12.40 3.04
C VAL A 40 10.52 11.96 2.52
N MET A 41 9.81 12.82 1.79
CA MET A 41 8.51 12.48 1.22
C MET A 41 8.60 11.30 0.24
N LYS A 42 9.66 11.22 -0.58
CA LYS A 42 9.88 10.10 -1.51
C LYS A 42 10.02 8.77 -0.78
N ILE A 43 10.83 8.74 0.28
CA ILE A 43 11.01 7.56 1.13
C ILE A 43 9.67 7.12 1.76
N LEU A 44 8.86 8.08 2.24
CA LEU A 44 7.55 7.77 2.80
C LEU A 44 6.61 7.15 1.77
N VAL A 45 6.59 7.66 0.54
CA VAL A 45 5.77 7.12 -0.56
C VAL A 45 6.22 5.70 -0.93
N GLU A 46 7.52 5.45 -1.01
CA GLU A 46 8.05 4.10 -1.27
C GLU A 46 7.67 3.12 -0.15
N ASN A 47 7.83 3.50 1.11
CA ASN A 47 7.41 2.69 2.24
C ASN A 47 5.89 2.43 2.23
N GLN A 48 5.09 3.43 1.86
CA GLN A 48 3.64 3.25 1.74
C GLN A 48 3.26 2.27 0.63
N LYS A 49 4.01 2.23 -0.49
CA LYS A 49 3.82 1.20 -1.53
C LYS A 49 4.12 -0.20 -1.00
N HIS A 50 5.19 -0.36 -0.23
CA HIS A 50 5.53 -1.63 0.43
C HIS A 50 4.44 -2.06 1.42
N PHE A 51 3.92 -1.15 2.24
CA PHE A 51 2.83 -1.48 3.17
C PHE A 51 1.57 -1.97 2.46
N VAL A 52 1.25 -1.45 1.28
CA VAL A 52 0.09 -1.95 0.50
C VAL A 52 0.29 -3.41 0.10
N ASP A 53 1.51 -3.81 -0.32
CA ASP A 53 1.81 -5.21 -0.64
C ASP A 53 1.72 -6.11 0.59
N GLU A 54 2.33 -5.68 1.69
CA GLU A 54 2.31 -6.43 2.94
C GLU A 54 0.88 -6.62 3.47
N PHE A 55 0.03 -5.61 3.30
CA PHE A 55 -1.38 -5.71 3.70
C PHE A 55 -2.16 -6.71 2.83
N GLU A 56 -1.86 -6.82 1.53
CA GLU A 56 -2.44 -7.86 0.67
C GLU A 56 -1.99 -9.26 1.08
N HIS A 57 -0.72 -9.42 1.47
CA HIS A 57 -0.22 -10.68 2.03
C HIS A 57 -0.92 -11.03 3.34
N LEU A 58 -1.08 -10.06 4.24
CA LEU A 58 -1.78 -10.26 5.50
C LEU A 58 -3.22 -10.69 5.27
N LYS A 59 -3.92 -10.05 4.32
CA LYS A 59 -5.30 -10.43 3.96
C LYS A 59 -5.37 -11.89 3.50
N LYS A 60 -4.47 -12.31 2.61
CA LYS A 60 -4.40 -13.71 2.15
C LYS A 60 -4.12 -14.69 3.30
N ALA A 61 -3.24 -14.33 4.23
CA ALA A 61 -2.97 -15.15 5.41
C ALA A 61 -4.22 -15.31 6.28
N ILE A 62 -4.98 -14.24 6.51
CA ILE A 62 -6.25 -14.29 7.25
C ILE A 62 -7.27 -15.16 6.51
N ASP A 63 -7.40 -15.02 5.19
CA ASP A 63 -8.30 -15.85 4.37
C ASP A 63 -7.95 -17.35 4.53
N LEU A 64 -6.66 -17.70 4.49
CA LEU A 64 -6.19 -19.08 4.68
C LEU A 64 -6.45 -19.60 6.09
N LEU A 65 -6.18 -18.80 7.13
CA LEU A 65 -6.49 -19.17 8.52
C LEU A 65 -7.99 -19.40 8.70
N THR A 66 -8.81 -18.54 8.10
CA THR A 66 -10.27 -18.64 8.14
C THR A 66 -10.75 -19.94 7.49
N LEU A 67 -10.20 -20.31 6.33
CA LEU A 67 -10.49 -21.60 5.68
C LEU A 67 -10.12 -22.79 6.57
N GLN A 68 -9.00 -22.71 7.30
CA GLN A 68 -8.61 -23.77 8.24
C GLN A 68 -9.59 -23.89 9.41
N PHE A 69 -10.03 -22.75 9.97
CA PHE A 69 -11.05 -22.76 11.03
C PHE A 69 -12.37 -23.38 10.56
N PHE A 70 -12.83 -23.05 9.35
CA PHE A 70 -14.05 -23.66 8.80
C PHE A 70 -13.91 -25.17 8.61
N LYS A 71 -12.75 -25.67 8.14
CA LYS A 71 -12.50 -27.12 8.01
C LYS A 71 -12.58 -27.82 9.36
N LEU A 72 -11.91 -27.28 10.39
CA LEU A 72 -11.94 -27.86 11.74
C LEU A 72 -13.35 -27.87 12.35
N GLY A 73 -14.16 -26.82 12.11
CA GLY A 73 -15.54 -26.78 12.57
C GLY A 73 -16.44 -27.80 11.87
N HIS A 74 -16.20 -28.05 10.58
CA HIS A 74 -16.98 -29.00 9.79
C HIS A 74 -16.62 -30.47 10.11
N ASP A 75 -15.35 -30.78 10.39
CA ASP A 75 -14.91 -32.12 10.79
C ASP A 75 -15.39 -32.52 12.20
N LYS A 76 -15.69 -31.56 13.09
CA LYS A 76 -16.26 -31.84 14.42
C LYS A 76 -17.76 -32.14 14.42
N ASN A 77 -18.47 -31.86 13.32
CA ASN A 77 -19.92 -32.06 13.17
C ASN A 77 -20.27 -33.26 12.27
N LYS A 78 -19.28 -34.09 11.92
CA LYS A 78 -19.47 -35.43 11.35
C LYS A 78 -19.11 -36.49 12.39
#